data_AF-A0A7S2PAG8-F1
#
_entry.id   AF-A0A7S2PAG8-F1
#
_cell.length_a   1.000
_cell.length_b   1.000
_cell.length_c   1.000
_cell.angle_alpha   90.00
_cell.angle_beta   90.00
_cell.angle_gamma   90.00
#
_symmetry.space_group_name_H-M   'P 1'
#
loop_
_entity.id
_entity.type
_entity.pdbx_description
1 polymer ?
#
loop_
_entity_poly.entity_id
_entity_poly.type
_entity_poly.pdbx_seq_one_letter_code
_entity_poly.pdbx_strand_id
1 'polypeptide(L)'
;VVKPTRQEEHRREHVIRTRHMLEKRKLQEAHLKQYLEFNEDWDDYLKEYDEKAKQCMQEMCKKHEEKFQAFQQELKDQILSKPPKWSRELLQWRKRQHILAGAKNYAQAQKTKVISDMLEDEERNSMNTNISDSFAKKEANFRKHQNAEISALEKRIESRRKDFTCKREHDCNRLMKRNKNIQASLDSKQVAECANK
;
A
#
# COMPACT_ATOMS: atom_id res chain seq x y z
N VAL A 1 -25.94 62.24 -45.08
CA VAL A 1 -25.45 60.90 -44.67
C VAL A 1 -24.95 60.19 -45.92
N VAL A 2 -23.64 60.15 -46.14
CA VAL A 2 -23.03 59.50 -47.31
C VAL A 2 -23.18 57.99 -47.14
N LYS A 3 -23.96 57.33 -48.00
CA LYS A 3 -24.07 55.86 -48.01
C LYS A 3 -22.68 55.29 -48.35
N PRO A 4 -22.16 54.33 -47.58
CA PRO A 4 -20.87 53.72 -47.88
C PRO A 4 -20.89 53.09 -49.28
N THR A 5 -19.77 53.16 -49.98
CA THR A 5 -19.61 52.47 -51.26
C THR A 5 -19.56 50.96 -51.03
N ARG A 6 -20.06 50.18 -51.98
CA ARG A 6 -20.11 48.70 -51.91
C ARG A 6 -18.75 48.05 -51.58
N GLN A 7 -17.63 48.68 -51.96
CA GLN A 7 -16.28 48.26 -51.60
C GLN A 7 -15.95 48.46 -50.11
N GLU A 8 -16.42 49.55 -49.52
CA GLU A 8 -16.20 49.89 -48.12
C GLU A 8 -17.00 48.95 -47.19
N GLU A 9 -18.20 48.54 -47.61
CA GLU A 9 -19.01 47.53 -46.92
C GLU A 9 -18.32 46.15 -46.92
N HIS A 10 -17.83 45.70 -48.07
CA HIS A 10 -17.07 44.44 -48.17
C HIS A 10 -15.79 44.45 -47.33
N ARG A 11 -15.07 45.58 -47.29
CA ARG A 11 -13.88 45.73 -46.45
C ARG A 11 -14.22 45.58 -44.96
N ARG A 12 -15.32 46.22 -44.51
CA ARG A 12 -15.79 46.13 -43.11
C ARG A 12 -16.22 44.73 -42.73
N GLU A 13 -16.93 44.02 -43.62
CA GLU A 13 -17.28 42.61 -43.41
C GLU A 13 -16.05 41.70 -43.32
N HIS A 14 -15.06 41.93 -44.16
CA HIS A 14 -13.83 41.15 -44.14
C HIS A 14 -13.04 41.35 -42.84
N VAL A 15 -12.90 42.60 -42.39
CA VAL A 15 -12.24 42.93 -41.10
C VAL A 15 -12.95 42.25 -39.92
N ILE A 16 -14.29 42.29 -39.88
CA ILE A 16 -15.06 41.66 -38.80
C ILE A 16 -14.93 40.15 -38.81
N ARG A 17 -15.03 39.51 -39.99
CA ARG A 17 -14.82 38.06 -40.13
C ARG A 17 -13.43 37.64 -39.67
N THR A 18 -12.40 38.38 -40.07
CA THR A 18 -11.01 38.11 -39.66
C THR A 18 -10.82 38.27 -38.15
N ARG A 19 -11.42 39.30 -37.53
CA ARG A 19 -11.39 39.48 -36.08
C ARG A 19 -12.08 38.33 -35.35
N HIS A 20 -13.28 37.94 -35.78
CA HIS A 20 -14.02 36.82 -35.20
C HIS A 20 -13.22 35.51 -35.27
N MET A 21 -12.55 35.24 -36.40
CA MET A 21 -11.66 34.08 -36.53
C MET A 21 -10.48 34.13 -35.56
N LEU A 22 -9.84 35.29 -35.40
CA LEU A 22 -8.73 35.46 -34.47
C LEU A 22 -9.17 35.26 -33.01
N GLU A 23 -10.32 35.80 -32.63
CA GLU A 23 -10.90 35.62 -31.29
C GLU A 23 -11.20 34.14 -31.00
N LYS A 24 -11.78 33.42 -31.97
CA LYS A 24 -12.00 31.96 -31.84
C LYS A 24 -10.70 31.20 -31.67
N ARG A 25 -9.67 31.52 -32.47
CA ARG A 25 -8.35 30.88 -32.36
C ARG A 25 -7.74 31.13 -30.98
N LYS A 26 -7.73 32.37 -30.50
CA LYS A 26 -7.23 32.71 -29.16
C LYS A 26 -7.99 31.99 -28.06
N LEU A 27 -9.32 31.87 -28.19
CA LEU A 27 -10.13 31.13 -27.24
C LEU A 27 -9.78 29.64 -27.23
N GLN A 28 -9.59 29.03 -28.41
CA GLN A 28 -9.15 27.64 -28.52
C GLN A 28 -7.77 27.40 -27.91
N GLU A 29 -6.81 28.29 -28.18
CA GLU A 29 -5.48 28.25 -27.58
C GLU A 29 -5.56 28.35 -26.04
N ALA A 30 -6.39 29.26 -25.52
CA ALA A 30 -6.62 29.39 -24.08
C ALA A 30 -7.27 28.13 -23.47
N HIS A 31 -8.27 27.54 -24.13
CA HIS A 31 -8.89 26.30 -23.70
C HIS A 31 -7.90 25.13 -23.69
N LEU A 32 -7.06 25.02 -24.72
CA LEU A 32 -6.02 23.99 -24.80
C LEU A 32 -5.01 24.15 -23.65
N LYS A 33 -4.53 25.37 -23.42
CA LYS A 33 -3.62 25.67 -22.32
C LYS A 33 -4.22 25.27 -20.97
N GLN A 34 -5.47 25.68 -20.70
CA GLN A 34 -6.17 25.29 -19.47
C GLN A 34 -6.31 23.78 -19.30
N TYR A 35 -6.53 23.05 -20.39
CA TYR A 35 -6.63 21.60 -20.36
C TYR A 35 -5.29 20.93 -20.08
N LEU A 36 -4.19 21.46 -20.63
CA LEU A 36 -2.84 20.97 -20.36
C LEU A 36 -2.45 21.20 -18.90
N GLU A 37 -2.60 22.42 -18.40
CA GLU A 37 -2.34 22.78 -17.00
C GLU A 37 -3.17 21.92 -16.05
N PHE A 38 -4.46 21.74 -16.34
CA PHE A 38 -5.33 20.86 -15.56
C PHE A 38 -4.81 19.42 -15.48
N ASN A 39 -4.31 18.86 -16.58
CA ASN A 39 -3.79 17.49 -16.56
C ASN A 39 -2.48 17.40 -15.79
N GLU A 40 -1.58 18.36 -15.98
CA GLU A 40 -0.31 18.44 -15.26
C GLU A 40 -0.54 18.50 -13.74
N ASP A 41 -1.41 19.42 -13.29
CA ASP A 41 -1.76 19.56 -11.86
C ASP A 41 -2.31 18.24 -11.27
N TRP A 42 -3.15 17.52 -12.02
CA TRP A 42 -3.71 16.24 -11.58
C TRP A 42 -2.70 15.11 -11.60
N ASP A 43 -1.81 15.08 -12.58
CA ASP A 43 -0.75 14.08 -12.69
C ASP A 43 0.25 14.23 -11.55
N ASP A 44 0.65 15.47 -11.24
CA ASP A 44 1.52 15.78 -10.09
C ASP A 44 0.84 15.44 -8.76
N TYR A 45 -0.43 15.80 -8.58
CA TYR A 45 -1.19 15.46 -7.38
C TYR A 45 -1.28 13.94 -7.15
N LEU A 46 -1.57 13.16 -8.19
CA LEU A 46 -1.64 11.71 -8.11
C LEU A 46 -0.27 11.09 -7.83
N LYS A 47 0.78 11.63 -8.45
CA LYS A 47 2.15 11.20 -8.22
C LYS A 47 2.58 11.41 -6.76
N GLU A 48 2.33 12.60 -6.21
CA GLU A 48 2.61 12.87 -4.80
C GLU A 48 1.85 11.93 -3.86
N TYR A 49 0.58 11.67 -4.16
CA TYR A 49 -0.22 10.73 -3.38
C TYR A 49 0.38 9.32 -3.41
N ASP A 50 0.81 8.86 -4.57
CA ASP A 50 1.43 7.55 -4.76
C ASP A 50 2.78 7.43 -4.06
N GLU A 51 3.58 8.48 -4.06
CA GLU A 51 4.85 8.53 -3.32
C GLU A 51 4.61 8.47 -1.82
N LYS A 52 3.67 9.26 -1.29
CA LYS A 52 3.28 9.23 0.13
C LYS A 52 2.71 7.86 0.53
N ALA A 53 1.90 7.24 -0.32
CA ALA A 53 1.36 5.90 -0.09
C ALA A 53 2.47 4.83 -0.04
N LYS A 54 3.46 4.89 -0.95
CA LYS A 54 4.63 4.00 -0.94
C LYS A 54 5.45 4.16 0.34
N GLN A 55 5.70 5.40 0.77
CA GLN A 55 6.42 5.67 2.03
C GLN A 55 5.68 5.07 3.23
N CYS A 56 4.36 5.28 3.32
CA CYS A 56 3.54 4.71 4.39
C CYS A 56 3.61 3.17 4.42
N MET A 57 3.54 2.51 3.26
CA MET A 57 3.72 1.06 3.14
C MET A 57 5.10 0.60 3.61
N GLN A 58 6.16 1.28 3.18
CA GLN A 58 7.54 0.96 3.59
C GLN A 58 7.73 1.10 5.10
N GLU A 59 7.24 2.19 5.70
CA GLU A 59 7.29 2.39 7.15
C GLU A 59 6.55 1.31 7.91
N MET A 60 5.38 0.90 7.41
CA MET A 60 4.59 -0.16 8.02
C MET A 60 5.30 -1.51 7.96
N CYS A 61 5.86 -1.88 6.80
CA CYS A 61 6.67 -3.08 6.65
C CYS A 61 7.89 -3.07 7.57
N LYS A 62 8.58 -1.94 7.70
CA LYS A 62 9.72 -1.79 8.62
C LYS A 62 9.30 -2.00 10.07
N LYS A 63 8.22 -1.35 10.51
CA LYS A 63 7.66 -1.53 11.86
C LYS A 63 7.21 -2.97 12.10
N HIS A 64 6.66 -3.64 11.09
CA HIS A 64 6.29 -5.04 11.17
C HIS A 64 7.51 -5.94 11.37
N GLU A 65 8.59 -5.71 10.63
CA GLU A 65 9.84 -6.45 10.78
C GLU A 65 10.46 -6.26 12.18
N GLU A 66 10.51 -5.02 12.67
CA GLU A 66 11.01 -4.73 14.03
C GLU A 66 10.20 -5.45 15.11
N LYS A 67 8.86 -5.38 15.02
CA LYS A 67 7.96 -6.10 15.94
C LYS A 67 8.12 -7.61 15.83
N PHE A 68 8.35 -8.11 14.63
CA PHE A 68 8.54 -9.53 14.37
C PHE A 68 9.82 -10.05 15.04
N GLN A 69 10.93 -9.32 14.89
CA GLN A 69 12.19 -9.65 15.55
C GLN A 69 12.06 -9.60 17.08
N ALA A 70 11.41 -8.57 17.62
CA ALA A 70 11.14 -8.46 19.06
C ALA A 70 10.32 -9.65 19.57
N PHE A 71 9.27 -10.04 18.82
CA PHE A 71 8.44 -11.20 19.14
C PHE A 71 9.23 -12.51 19.14
N GLN A 72 10.11 -12.71 18.16
CA GLN A 72 10.97 -13.90 18.12
C GLN A 72 11.93 -13.96 19.32
N GLN A 73 12.50 -12.82 19.74
CA GLN A 73 13.36 -12.78 20.93
C GLN A 73 12.57 -13.08 22.19
N GLU A 74 11.40 -12.47 22.37
CA GLU A 74 10.53 -12.73 23.52
C GLU A 74 10.14 -14.22 23.61
N LEU A 75 9.84 -14.86 22.48
CA LEU A 75 9.54 -16.29 22.45
C LEU A 75 10.76 -17.15 22.83
N LYS A 76 11.96 -16.79 22.38
CA LYS A 76 13.20 -17.49 22.78
C LYS A 76 13.43 -17.36 24.28
N ASP A 77 13.28 -16.17 24.85
CA ASP A 77 13.44 -15.92 26.28
C ASP A 77 12.41 -16.70 27.11
N GLN A 78 11.16 -16.78 26.63
CA GLN A 78 10.11 -17.59 27.27
C GLN A 78 10.42 -19.10 27.27
N ILE A 79 11.16 -19.59 26.27
CA ILE A 79 11.59 -20.99 26.20
C ILE A 79 12.79 -21.21 27.13
N LEU A 80 13.82 -20.36 27.04
CA LEU A 80 15.05 -20.48 27.83
C LEU A 80 14.81 -20.29 29.33
N SER A 81 13.82 -19.49 29.72
CA SER A 81 13.47 -19.27 31.13
C SER A 81 12.78 -20.47 31.81
N LYS A 82 12.25 -21.44 31.04
CA LYS A 82 11.52 -22.58 31.59
C LYS A 82 12.42 -23.82 31.63
N PRO A 83 12.66 -24.41 32.81
CA PRO A 83 13.45 -25.63 32.90
C PRO A 83 12.75 -26.78 32.13
N PRO A 84 13.51 -27.68 31.50
CA PRO A 84 12.95 -28.87 30.84
C PRO A 84 12.12 -29.71 31.82
N LYS A 85 10.95 -30.16 31.37
CA LYS A 85 10.05 -31.00 32.17
C LYS A 85 10.23 -32.47 31.75
N TRP A 86 11.14 -33.15 32.44
CA TRP A 86 11.40 -34.58 32.26
C TRP A 86 10.25 -35.43 32.79
N SER A 87 10.07 -36.62 32.21
CA SER A 87 9.07 -37.56 32.68
C SER A 87 9.43 -38.13 34.06
N ARG A 88 8.39 -38.56 34.78
CA ARG A 88 8.57 -39.24 36.07
C ARG A 88 9.34 -40.56 35.92
N GLU A 89 9.27 -41.19 34.75
CA GLU A 89 9.99 -42.43 34.45
C GLU A 89 11.49 -42.18 34.31
N LEU A 90 11.89 -41.18 33.52
CA LEU A 90 13.29 -40.80 33.38
C LEU A 90 13.92 -40.41 34.72
N LEU A 91 13.19 -39.63 35.54
CA LEU A 91 13.66 -39.26 36.88
C LEU A 91 13.85 -40.49 37.79
N GLN A 92 12.99 -41.50 37.68
CA GLN A 92 13.14 -42.76 38.42
C GLN A 92 14.36 -43.57 37.94
N TRP A 93 14.58 -43.66 36.64
CA TRP A 93 15.74 -44.33 36.06
C TRP A 93 17.06 -43.66 36.48
N ARG A 94 17.11 -42.32 36.44
CA ARG A 94 18.25 -41.53 36.95
C ARG A 94 18.48 -41.73 38.45
N LYS A 95 17.42 -41.77 39.25
CA LYS A 95 17.52 -42.08 40.69
C LYS A 95 18.06 -43.49 40.92
N ARG A 96 17.59 -44.49 40.17
CA ARG A 96 18.06 -45.88 40.25
C ARG A 96 19.53 -46.00 39.86
N GLN A 97 19.95 -45.31 38.80
CA GLN A 97 21.36 -45.23 38.39
C GLN A 97 22.24 -44.70 39.52
N HIS A 98 21.83 -43.60 40.17
CA HIS A 98 22.57 -42.99 41.26
C HIS A 98 22.68 -43.92 42.49
N ILE A 99 21.60 -44.60 42.86
CA ILE A 99 21.60 -45.57 43.98
C ILE A 99 22.55 -46.73 43.69
N LEU A 100 22.51 -47.33 42.49
CA LEU A 100 23.37 -48.44 42.10
C LEU A 100 24.86 -48.04 42.07
N ALA A 101 25.16 -46.84 41.56
CA ALA A 101 26.51 -46.30 41.57
C ALA A 101 27.02 -46.05 43.00
N GLY A 102 26.20 -45.48 43.88
CA GLY A 102 26.52 -45.27 45.29
C GLY A 102 26.77 -46.58 46.05
N ALA A 103 26.06 -47.66 45.68
CA ALA A 103 26.28 -49.01 46.17
C ALA A 103 27.49 -49.73 45.54
N LYS A 104 28.30 -49.03 44.73
CA LYS A 104 29.46 -49.55 43.97
C LYS A 104 29.13 -50.67 42.98
N ASN A 105 27.86 -50.83 42.61
CA ASN A 105 27.43 -51.79 41.59
C ASN A 105 27.50 -51.17 40.18
N TYR A 106 28.73 -50.95 39.71
CA TYR A 106 28.98 -50.23 38.47
C TYR A 106 28.45 -50.94 37.22
N ALA A 107 28.47 -52.27 37.20
CA ALA A 107 27.97 -53.05 36.07
C ALA A 107 26.47 -52.83 35.83
N GLN A 108 25.67 -52.87 36.90
CA GLN A 108 24.24 -52.58 36.79
C GLN A 108 23.96 -51.09 36.58
N ALA A 109 24.72 -50.21 37.24
CA ALA A 109 24.60 -48.77 37.04
C ALA A 109 24.84 -48.36 35.58
N GLN A 110 25.82 -48.98 34.90
CA GLN A 110 26.10 -48.73 33.48
C GLN A 110 24.95 -49.18 32.59
N LYS A 111 24.34 -50.34 32.85
CA LYS A 111 23.14 -50.79 32.10
C LYS A 111 21.98 -49.81 32.29
N THR A 112 21.74 -49.35 33.52
CA THR A 112 20.72 -48.34 33.80
C THR A 112 21.03 -46.99 33.16
N LYS A 113 22.30 -46.60 33.10
CA LYS A 113 22.73 -45.37 32.42
C LYS A 113 22.35 -45.39 30.95
N VAL A 114 22.66 -46.47 30.21
CA VAL A 114 22.34 -46.58 28.78
C VAL A 114 20.83 -46.39 28.54
N ILE A 115 19.99 -47.05 29.34
CA ILE A 115 18.53 -46.90 29.25
C ILE A 115 18.09 -45.46 29.54
N SER A 116 18.67 -44.84 30.58
CA SER A 116 18.35 -43.47 30.97
C SER A 116 18.78 -42.45 29.91
N ASP A 117 19.96 -42.62 29.33
CA ASP A 117 20.50 -41.73 28.30
C ASP A 117 19.66 -41.83 27.01
N MET A 118 19.27 -43.04 26.59
CA MET A 118 18.35 -43.22 25.45
C MET A 118 16.99 -42.53 25.68
N LEU A 119 16.39 -42.75 26.85
CA LEU A 119 15.10 -42.14 27.20
C LEU A 119 15.20 -40.61 27.31
N GLU A 120 16.31 -40.09 27.84
CA GLU A 120 16.56 -38.64 27.90
C GLU A 120 16.68 -38.03 26.50
N ASP A 121 17.38 -38.68 25.58
CA ASP A 121 17.52 -38.20 24.21
C ASP A 121 16.17 -38.20 23.47
N GLU A 122 15.36 -39.24 23.65
CA GLU A 122 13.99 -39.29 23.10
C GLU A 122 13.11 -38.18 23.66
N GLU A 123 13.08 -37.99 24.98
CA GLU A 123 12.30 -36.93 25.63
C GLU A 123 12.79 -35.54 25.23
N ARG A 124 14.11 -35.33 25.11
CA ARG A 124 14.70 -34.07 24.66
C ARG A 124 14.28 -33.75 23.23
N ASN A 125 14.35 -34.73 22.33
CA ASN A 125 13.94 -34.56 20.95
C ASN A 125 12.44 -34.25 20.85
N SER A 126 11.60 -34.97 21.59
CA SER A 126 10.17 -34.71 21.65
C SER A 126 9.86 -33.30 22.16
N MET A 127 10.52 -32.85 23.24
CA MET A 127 10.37 -31.50 23.76
C MET A 127 10.80 -30.44 22.74
N ASN A 128 11.95 -30.63 22.08
CA ASN A 128 12.44 -29.70 21.06
C ASN A 128 11.47 -29.59 19.87
N THR A 129 10.94 -30.71 19.39
CA THR A 129 9.93 -30.73 18.31
C THR A 129 8.67 -29.99 18.73
N ASN A 130 8.14 -30.27 19.92
CA ASN A 130 6.95 -29.59 20.44
C ASN A 130 7.15 -28.08 20.58
N ILE A 131 8.33 -27.65 21.05
CA ILE A 131 8.71 -26.24 21.14
C ILE A 131 8.77 -25.62 19.74
N SER A 132 9.45 -26.27 18.79
CA SER A 132 9.56 -25.82 17.41
C SER A 132 8.18 -25.67 16.74
N ASP A 133 7.29 -26.66 16.92
CA ASP A 133 5.94 -26.63 16.36
C ASP A 133 5.08 -25.51 16.99
N SER A 134 5.20 -25.32 18.31
CA SER A 134 4.53 -24.21 19.00
C SER A 134 5.03 -22.87 18.50
N PHE A 135 6.36 -22.74 18.32
CA PHE A 135 7.00 -21.54 17.79
C PHE A 135 6.52 -21.24 16.37
N ALA A 136 6.55 -22.23 15.47
CA ALA A 136 6.10 -22.09 14.09
C ALA A 136 4.63 -21.66 13.99
N LYS A 137 3.75 -22.24 14.83
CA LYS A 137 2.33 -21.85 14.89
C LYS A 137 2.14 -20.40 15.34
N LYS A 138 2.85 -19.99 16.38
CA LYS A 138 2.81 -18.61 16.89
C LYS A 138 3.34 -17.62 15.84
N GLU A 139 4.45 -17.96 15.19
CA GLU A 139 5.04 -17.16 14.12
C GLU A 139 4.09 -17.01 12.92
N ALA A 140 3.52 -18.12 12.45
CA ALA A 140 2.57 -18.12 11.35
C ALA A 140 1.34 -17.26 11.65
N ASN A 141 0.80 -17.36 12.87
CA ASN A 141 -0.30 -16.51 13.31
C ASN A 141 0.08 -15.03 13.31
N PHE A 142 1.26 -14.69 13.85
CA PHE A 142 1.73 -13.31 13.87
C PHE A 142 1.89 -12.72 12.46
N ARG A 143 2.57 -13.46 11.55
CA ARG A 143 2.71 -13.07 10.14
C ARG A 143 1.36 -12.94 9.43
N LYS A 144 0.40 -13.82 9.73
CA LYS A 144 -0.96 -13.72 9.18
C LYS A 144 -1.63 -12.40 9.55
N HIS A 145 -1.47 -11.92 10.79
CA HIS A 145 -2.00 -10.62 11.21
C HIS A 145 -1.31 -9.48 10.47
N GLN A 146 0.02 -9.50 10.37
CA GLN A 146 0.78 -8.49 9.62
C GLN A 146 0.37 -8.41 8.15
N ASN A 147 0.24 -9.56 7.48
CA ASN A 147 -0.21 -9.63 6.09
C ASN A 147 -1.65 -9.12 5.92
N ALA A 148 -2.53 -9.38 6.89
CA ALA A 148 -3.90 -8.86 6.86
C ALA A 148 -3.92 -7.33 6.99
N GLU A 149 -3.09 -6.76 7.87
CA GLU A 149 -2.97 -5.31 8.02
C GLU A 149 -2.42 -4.65 6.74
N ILE A 150 -1.37 -5.23 6.14
CA ILE A 150 -0.80 -4.77 4.86
C ILE A 150 -1.86 -4.81 3.76
N SER A 151 -2.55 -5.95 3.61
CA SER A 151 -3.60 -6.10 2.59
C SER A 151 -4.76 -5.11 2.78
N ALA A 152 -5.12 -4.81 4.02
CA ALA A 152 -6.13 -3.79 4.31
C ALA A 152 -5.67 -2.39 3.90
N LEU A 153 -4.41 -2.05 4.15
CA LEU A 153 -3.83 -0.78 3.74
C LEU A 153 -3.76 -0.66 2.21
N GLU A 154 -3.30 -1.70 1.51
CA GLU A 154 -3.28 -1.76 0.04
C GLU A 154 -4.68 -1.53 -0.55
N LYS A 155 -5.70 -2.21 -0.02
CA LYS A 155 -7.09 -2.02 -0.45
C LYS A 155 -7.58 -0.59 -0.23
N ARG A 156 -7.21 0.04 0.90
CA ARG A 156 -7.55 1.44 1.18
C ARG A 156 -6.88 2.40 0.18
N ILE A 157 -5.59 2.18 -0.10
CA ILE A 157 -4.84 2.98 -1.09
C ILE A 157 -5.50 2.86 -2.46
N GLU A 158 -5.81 1.63 -2.89
CA GLU A 158 -6.43 1.36 -4.19
C GLU A 158 -7.84 1.94 -4.29
N SER A 159 -8.66 1.81 -3.26
CA SER A 159 -9.99 2.45 -3.22
C SER A 159 -9.87 3.97 -3.36
N ARG A 160 -8.91 4.58 -2.67
CA ARG A 160 -8.72 6.02 -2.72
C ARG A 160 -8.19 6.51 -4.06
N ARG A 161 -7.33 5.72 -4.73
CA ARG A 161 -6.90 5.99 -6.11
C ARG A 161 -8.09 6.03 -7.06
N LYS A 162 -9.00 5.05 -6.96
CA LYS A 162 -10.23 5.03 -7.77
C LYS A 162 -11.10 6.27 -7.53
N ASP A 163 -11.23 6.71 -6.28
CA ASP A 163 -11.95 7.95 -5.96
C ASP A 163 -11.30 9.17 -6.63
N PHE A 164 -9.97 9.25 -6.64
CA PHE A 164 -9.29 10.36 -7.31
C PHE A 164 -9.45 10.31 -8.83
N THR A 165 -9.40 9.14 -9.44
CA THR A 165 -9.68 8.98 -10.88
C THR A 165 -11.10 9.47 -11.22
N CYS A 166 -12.10 9.07 -10.43
CA CYS A 166 -13.48 9.54 -10.62
C CYS A 166 -13.61 11.06 -10.44
N LYS A 167 -12.91 11.64 -9.45
CA LYS A 167 -12.87 13.10 -9.25
C LYS A 167 -12.21 13.83 -10.41
N ARG A 168 -11.09 13.33 -10.94
CA ARG A 168 -10.41 13.88 -12.12
C ARG A 168 -11.36 13.89 -13.32
N GLU A 169 -12.07 12.79 -13.56
CA GLU A 169 -13.05 12.71 -14.64
C GLU A 169 -14.19 13.71 -14.47
N HIS A 170 -14.73 13.83 -13.24
CA HIS A 170 -15.77 14.81 -12.93
C HIS A 170 -15.31 16.25 -13.17
N ASP A 171 -14.12 16.59 -12.68
CA ASP A 171 -13.54 17.93 -12.81
C ASP A 171 -13.17 18.26 -14.27
N CYS A 172 -12.66 17.28 -15.02
CA CYS A 172 -12.42 17.39 -16.47
C CYS A 172 -13.73 17.69 -17.22
N ASN A 173 -14.79 16.94 -16.93
CA ASN A 173 -16.11 17.18 -17.50
C ASN A 173 -16.64 18.57 -17.16
N ARG A 174 -16.42 19.06 -15.94
CA ARG A 174 -16.79 20.41 -15.52
C ARG A 174 -16.02 21.47 -16.30
N LEU A 175 -14.71 21.29 -16.49
CA LEU A 175 -13.85 22.17 -17.28
C LEU A 175 -14.32 22.25 -18.74
N MET A 176 -14.58 21.09 -19.35
CA MET A 176 -15.07 21.01 -20.73
C MET A 176 -16.44 21.67 -20.91
N LYS A 177 -17.37 21.49 -19.97
CA LYS A 177 -18.66 22.19 -19.97
C LYS A 177 -18.48 23.70 -19.88
N ARG A 178 -17.60 24.19 -18.99
CA ARG A 178 -17.28 25.62 -18.89
C ARG A 178 -16.75 26.16 -20.22
N ASN A 179 -15.80 25.48 -20.84
CA ASN A 179 -15.20 25.89 -22.10
C ASN A 179 -16.24 25.91 -23.25
N LYS A 180 -17.13 24.91 -23.30
CA LYS A 180 -18.27 24.91 -24.24
C LYS A 180 -19.20 26.11 -24.03
N ASN A 181 -19.52 26.45 -22.78
CA ASN A 181 -20.39 27.59 -22.48
C ASN A 181 -19.74 28.93 -22.88
N ILE A 182 -18.43 29.09 -22.64
CA ILE A 182 -17.67 30.29 -23.07
C ILE A 182 -17.67 30.40 -24.59
N GLN A 183 -17.44 29.28 -25.30
CA GLN A 183 -17.49 29.23 -26.76
C GLN A 183 -18.87 29.62 -27.29
N ALA A 184 -19.95 29.05 -26.73
CA ALA A 184 -21.32 29.40 -27.12
C ALA A 184 -21.62 30.89 -26.89
N SER A 185 -21.18 31.46 -25.77
CA SER A 185 -21.33 32.89 -25.49
C SER A 185 -20.58 33.77 -26.51
N LEU A 186 -19.36 33.37 -26.90
CA LEU A 186 -18.61 34.07 -27.96
C LEU A 186 -19.34 34.00 -29.30
N ASP A 187 -19.82 32.81 -29.69
CA ASP A 187 -20.56 32.62 -30.94
C ASP A 187 -21.84 33.46 -30.96
N SER A 188 -22.61 33.51 -29.87
CA SER A 188 -23.79 34.38 -29.77
C SER A 188 -23.45 35.86 -29.91
N LYS A 189 -22.33 36.33 -29.32
CA LYS A 189 -21.87 37.73 -29.47
C LYS A 189 -21.51 38.04 -30.92
N GLN A 190 -20.81 37.14 -31.59
CA GLN A 190 -20.40 37.31 -32.98
C GLN A 190 -21.60 37.31 -33.94
N VAL A 191 -22.60 36.46 -33.69
CA VAL A 191 -23.87 36.46 -34.45
C VAL A 191 -24.61 37.78 -34.27
N ALA A 192 -24.76 38.26 -33.03
CA ALA A 192 -25.44 39.53 -32.74
C ALA A 192 -24.72 40.72 -33.40
N GLU A 193 -23.40 40.73 -33.43
CA GLU A 193 -22.61 41.78 -34.08
C GLU A 193 -22.75 41.76 -35.61
N CYS A 194 -22.90 40.58 -36.21
CA CYS A 194 -23.21 40.47 -37.63
C CYS A 194 -24.65 40.89 -37.95
N ALA A 195 -25.59 40.71 -37.02
CA ALA A 195 -27.01 41.05 -37.19
C ALA A 195 -27.34 42.53 -36.94
N ASN A 196 -26.53 43.25 -36.15
CA ASN A 196 -26.68 44.69 -35.90
C ASN A 196 -26.07 45.59 -37.01
N LYS A 197 -25.91 45.06 -38.23
CA LYS A 197 -25.49 45.79 -39.43
C LYS A 197 -26.67 46.03 -40.35
#